data_AF-A0A971ZW88-F1
#
_entry.id   AF-A0A971ZW88-F1
#
_cell.length_a   1.000
_cell.length_b   1.000
_cell.length_c   1.000
_cell.angle_alpha   90.00
_cell.angle_beta   90.00
_cell.angle_gamma   90.00
#
_symmetry.space_group_name_H-M   'P 1'
#
loop_
_entity.id
_entity.type
_entity.pdbx_description
1 polymer ?
#
loop_
_entity_poly.entity_id
_entity_poly.type
_entity_poly.pdbx_seq_one_letter_code
_entity_poly.pdbx_strand_id
1 'polypeptide(L)'
;MSDTGATLEAYAAHLEARGRLVRVAGEPWMLANGRLMPVAPPHRMGAVDRQEVRRALRRSGAIAALWNDAWDTSPGPWWWVCCDDRQYDYPSVRSSRRSSVRKGLKLCEVRRVGIDELEQLGYGVYQAAFARYGPGAVPSSQEAYLAEIRRNAEYGGRETWGAFIGGQLAAYATCIVVEDMVYVSAAKSDPGLLRSNPNEAVWFELTRHYLRDRQMAFVTDGARVLRHETNIQGFVETMGYRRVYCPLRLETGSCVAAAIRLGARRWARMLGMGRWRRSLLERIEALDTACGIARVCAADFRQPEGSSTE
;
A
#
# COMPACT_ATOMS: atom_id res chain seq x y z
N MET A 1 -24.59 0.14 13.15
CA MET A 1 -23.21 -0.33 12.88
C MET A 1 -23.33 -1.70 12.23
N SER A 2 -23.32 -1.76 10.90
CA SER A 2 -23.36 -3.04 10.19
C SER A 2 -22.00 -3.73 10.36
N ASP A 3 -22.04 -4.95 10.89
CA ASP A 3 -20.93 -5.89 11.01
C ASP A 3 -20.40 -6.24 9.61
N THR A 4 -19.46 -5.42 9.10
CA THR A 4 -19.03 -5.43 7.68
C THR A 4 -18.08 -6.56 7.29
N GLY A 5 -17.82 -7.55 8.16
CA GLY A 5 -16.83 -8.60 7.88
C GLY A 5 -15.41 -8.07 7.62
N ALA A 6 -15.16 -6.79 7.95
CA ALA A 6 -13.92 -6.07 7.70
C ALA A 6 -13.05 -5.98 8.95
N THR A 7 -13.06 -7.03 9.78
CA THR A 7 -12.27 -7.10 11.02
C THR A 7 -10.86 -7.57 10.73
N LEU A 8 -9.94 -7.31 11.66
CA LEU A 8 -8.57 -7.81 11.59
C LEU A 8 -8.52 -9.34 11.43
N GLU A 9 -9.31 -10.07 12.22
CA GLU A 9 -9.35 -11.54 12.17
C GLU A 9 -9.99 -12.06 10.88
N ALA A 10 -11.02 -11.41 10.35
CA ALA A 10 -11.60 -11.80 9.05
C ALA A 10 -10.57 -11.64 7.92
N TYR A 11 -9.78 -10.57 7.95
CA TYR A 11 -8.71 -10.38 6.97
C TYR A 11 -7.57 -11.39 7.19
N ALA A 12 -7.20 -11.67 8.44
CA ALA A 12 -6.22 -12.68 8.76
C ALA A 12 -6.65 -14.08 8.27
N ALA A 13 -7.91 -14.47 8.48
CA ALA A 13 -8.47 -15.72 7.98
C ALA A 13 -8.44 -15.78 6.44
N HIS A 14 -8.77 -14.68 5.76
CA HIS A 14 -8.64 -14.57 4.31
C HIS A 14 -7.19 -14.79 3.84
N LEU A 15 -6.20 -14.23 4.54
CA LEU A 15 -4.78 -14.44 4.25
C LEU A 15 -4.33 -15.88 4.54
N GLU A 16 -4.85 -16.48 5.61
CA GLU A 16 -4.55 -17.86 6.02
C GLU A 16 -5.03 -18.87 4.98
N ALA A 17 -6.26 -18.71 4.49
CA ALA A 17 -6.81 -19.53 3.40
C ALA A 17 -5.95 -19.48 2.12
N ARG A 18 -5.11 -18.44 1.97
CA ARG A 18 -4.21 -18.24 0.84
C ARG A 18 -2.77 -18.69 1.11
N GLY A 19 -2.50 -19.27 2.28
CA GLY A 19 -1.15 -19.61 2.72
C GLY A 19 -0.25 -18.38 2.90
N ARG A 20 -0.84 -17.21 3.16
CA ARG A 20 -0.15 -15.92 3.27
C ARG A 20 -0.15 -15.36 4.70
N LEU A 21 -0.58 -16.14 5.69
CA LEU A 21 -0.54 -15.74 7.09
C LEU A 21 0.58 -16.46 7.84
N VAL A 22 1.28 -15.72 8.70
CA VAL A 22 2.20 -16.24 9.71
C VAL A 22 1.87 -15.56 11.02
N ARG A 23 1.70 -16.32 12.11
CA ARG A 23 1.50 -15.74 13.44
C ARG A 23 2.83 -15.44 14.12
N VAL A 24 2.99 -14.23 14.64
CA VAL A 24 4.17 -13.79 15.41
C VAL A 24 3.69 -13.39 16.80
N ALA A 25 4.09 -14.12 17.83
CA ALA A 25 3.55 -13.95 19.19
C ALA A 25 1.99 -13.97 19.26
N GLY A 26 1.35 -14.77 18.39
CA GLY A 26 -0.12 -14.83 18.27
C GLY A 26 -0.72 -13.85 17.26
N GLU A 27 -0.05 -12.73 16.99
CA GLU A 27 -0.51 -11.67 16.11
C GLU A 27 -0.42 -12.05 14.62
N PRO A 28 -1.40 -11.65 13.79
CA PRO A 28 -1.42 -11.96 12.36
C PRO A 28 -0.41 -11.12 11.56
N TRP A 29 0.51 -11.79 10.86
CA TRP A 29 1.44 -11.15 9.92
C TRP A 29 1.27 -11.73 8.52
N MET A 30 1.18 -10.85 7.53
CA MET A 30 1.07 -11.23 6.13
C MET A 30 2.46 -11.54 5.55
N LEU A 31 2.54 -12.67 4.84
CA LEU A 31 3.63 -12.99 3.93
C LEU A 31 3.33 -12.39 2.54
N ALA A 32 4.11 -11.39 2.15
CA ALA A 32 4.02 -10.74 0.86
C ALA A 32 5.42 -10.51 0.28
N ASN A 33 5.64 -10.95 -0.96
CA ASN A 33 6.93 -10.77 -1.66
C ASN A 33 8.16 -11.29 -0.89
N GLY A 34 7.97 -12.34 -0.09
CA GLY A 34 8.99 -12.93 0.79
C GLY A 34 9.25 -12.13 2.06
N ARG A 35 8.39 -11.18 2.42
CA ARG A 35 8.51 -10.35 3.62
C ARG A 35 7.32 -10.59 4.55
N LEU A 36 7.58 -10.61 5.85
CA LEU A 36 6.54 -10.56 6.87
C LEU A 36 6.23 -9.10 7.20
N MET A 37 4.95 -8.76 7.23
CA MET A 37 4.46 -7.44 7.63
C MET A 37 3.22 -7.62 8.51
N PRO A 38 3.04 -6.84 9.59
CA PRO A 38 1.83 -6.91 10.39
C PRO A 38 0.58 -6.69 9.56
N VAL A 39 -0.48 -7.43 9.86
CA VAL A 39 -1.81 -7.20 9.29
C VAL A 39 -2.52 -6.07 10.05
N ALA A 40 -2.23 -5.95 11.34
CA ALA A 40 -2.77 -4.91 12.20
C ALA A 40 -2.52 -3.51 11.62
N PRO A 41 -3.52 -2.61 11.69
CA PRO A 41 -3.32 -1.23 11.30
C PRO A 41 -2.14 -0.60 12.04
N PRO A 42 -1.28 0.19 11.36
CA PRO A 42 -0.03 0.68 11.92
C PRO A 42 -0.19 1.62 13.11
N HIS A 43 -1.34 2.30 13.28
CA HIS A 43 -1.66 3.12 14.45
C HIS A 43 -2.06 2.31 15.69
N ARG A 44 -2.34 1.02 15.53
CA ARG A 44 -2.71 0.08 16.61
C ARG A 44 -1.60 -0.92 16.93
N MET A 45 -0.44 -0.77 16.29
CA MET A 45 0.71 -1.65 16.52
C MET A 45 1.24 -1.50 17.94
N GLY A 46 1.26 -2.60 18.68
CA GLY A 46 1.93 -2.70 19.97
C GLY A 46 3.42 -3.01 19.87
N ALA A 47 4.06 -3.22 21.02
CA ALA A 47 5.45 -3.64 21.09
C ALA A 47 5.64 -5.03 20.45
N VAL A 48 6.66 -5.17 19.60
CA VAL A 48 6.98 -6.42 18.90
C VAL A 48 8.23 -7.06 19.49
N ASP A 49 8.10 -8.30 19.96
CA ASP A 49 9.26 -9.09 20.38
C ASP A 49 10.07 -9.55 19.16
N ARG A 50 11.30 -9.03 19.06
CA ARG A 50 12.25 -9.37 17.99
C ARG A 50 12.64 -10.85 17.99
N GLN A 51 12.64 -11.52 19.14
CA GLN A 51 12.92 -12.95 19.20
C GLN A 51 11.84 -13.76 18.49
N GLU A 52 10.58 -13.43 18.73
CA GLU A 52 9.42 -14.02 18.05
C GLU A 52 9.45 -13.75 16.54
N VAL A 53 9.78 -12.53 16.13
CA VAL A 53 9.98 -12.20 14.71
C VAL A 53 11.06 -13.09 14.07
N ARG A 54 12.20 -13.30 14.74
CA ARG A 54 13.28 -14.17 14.22
C ARG A 54 12.85 -15.64 14.14
N ARG A 55 12.06 -16.13 15.11
CA ARG A 55 11.49 -17.49 15.05
C ARG A 55 10.54 -17.61 13.85
N ALA A 56 9.68 -16.62 13.63
CA ALA A 56 8.75 -16.57 12.51
C ALA A 56 9.44 -16.50 11.14
N LEU A 57 10.55 -15.75 11.03
CA LEU A 57 11.38 -15.72 9.81
C LEU A 57 11.93 -17.10 9.46
N ARG A 58 12.47 -17.83 10.45
CA ARG A 58 12.99 -19.19 10.24
C ARG A 58 11.89 -20.17 9.82
N ARG A 59 10.73 -20.11 10.49
CA ARG A 59 9.61 -21.01 10.21
C ARG A 59 8.96 -20.77 8.84
N SER A 60 8.83 -19.50 8.44
CA SER A 60 8.14 -19.14 7.19
C SER A 60 9.05 -19.12 5.95
N GLY A 61 10.37 -19.12 6.14
CA GLY A 61 11.33 -18.91 5.05
C GLY A 61 11.33 -17.49 4.48
N ALA A 62 10.64 -16.54 5.13
CA ALA A 62 10.67 -15.14 4.73
C ALA A 62 12.08 -14.55 4.90
N ILE A 63 12.46 -13.68 3.96
CA ILE A 63 13.81 -13.10 3.92
C ILE A 63 13.96 -11.89 4.85
N ALA A 64 12.85 -11.23 5.19
CA ALA A 64 12.81 -10.08 6.07
C ALA A 64 11.43 -9.92 6.74
N ALA A 65 11.41 -9.24 7.88
CA ALA A 65 10.21 -8.79 8.57
C ALA A 65 10.30 -7.27 8.75
N LEU A 66 9.22 -6.55 8.44
CA LEU A 66 9.16 -5.09 8.50
C LEU A 66 7.93 -4.68 9.31
N TRP A 67 8.10 -3.76 10.25
CA TRP A 67 6.99 -3.22 11.05
C TRP A 67 7.30 -1.79 11.53
N ASN A 68 6.30 -1.16 12.15
CA ASN A 68 6.41 0.17 12.74
C ASN A 68 6.22 0.09 14.26
N ASP A 69 7.07 0.77 15.03
CA ASP A 69 7.00 0.80 16.51
C ASP A 69 6.19 1.98 17.05
N ALA A 70 5.93 2.98 16.22
CA ALA A 70 5.21 4.20 16.58
C ALA A 70 4.51 4.78 15.35
N TRP A 71 3.53 5.66 15.62
CA TRP A 71 2.67 6.28 14.62
C TRP A 71 2.69 7.80 14.76
N ASP A 72 2.79 8.49 13.62
CA ASP A 72 2.77 9.96 13.51
C ASP A 72 3.80 10.68 14.41
N THR A 73 5.04 10.23 14.33
CA THR A 73 6.17 10.81 15.07
C THR A 73 6.75 12.04 14.36
N SER A 74 7.84 12.59 14.92
CA SER A 74 8.66 13.60 14.25
C SER A 74 9.13 13.14 12.86
N PRO A 75 9.38 14.08 11.93
CA PRO A 75 9.84 13.77 10.58
C PRO A 75 11.06 12.86 10.55
N GLY A 76 10.99 11.83 9.73
CA GLY A 76 12.04 10.81 9.61
C GLY A 76 12.11 10.19 8.21
N PRO A 77 13.03 9.24 7.99
CA PRO A 77 13.27 8.66 6.68
C PRO A 77 12.19 7.64 6.24
N TRP A 78 11.23 7.32 7.09
CA TRP A 78 10.12 6.42 6.78
C TRP A 78 8.78 7.06 7.13
N TRP A 79 7.82 6.93 6.22
CA TRP A 79 6.48 7.46 6.39
C TRP A 79 5.45 6.62 5.65
N TRP A 80 4.22 6.74 6.09
CA TRP A 80 3.02 6.35 5.37
C TRP A 80 2.38 7.58 4.73
N VAL A 81 1.62 7.38 3.65
CA VAL A 81 0.86 8.46 3.02
C VAL A 81 -0.61 8.25 3.36
N CYS A 82 -1.16 9.14 4.18
CA CYS A 82 -2.49 9.00 4.78
C CYS A 82 -3.31 10.29 4.63
N CYS A 83 -4.62 10.14 4.51
CA CYS A 83 -5.58 11.20 4.73
C CYS A 83 -6.44 10.82 5.94
N ASP A 84 -6.44 11.67 6.96
CA ASP A 84 -7.08 11.49 8.26
C ASP A 84 -8.02 12.65 8.62
N ASP A 85 -8.38 13.47 7.63
CA ASP A 85 -9.36 14.53 7.78
C ASP A 85 -10.79 13.97 7.79
N ARG A 86 -11.39 13.79 8.97
CA ARG A 86 -12.77 13.30 9.13
C ARG A 86 -13.85 14.25 8.59
N GLN A 87 -13.48 15.46 8.18
CA GLN A 87 -14.35 16.42 7.50
C GLN A 87 -13.98 16.58 6.02
N TYR A 88 -13.28 15.60 5.45
CA TYR A 88 -12.74 15.65 4.10
C TYR A 88 -13.79 16.13 3.07
N ASP A 89 -13.45 17.23 2.41
CA ASP A 89 -14.22 17.86 1.34
C ASP A 89 -13.27 18.71 0.47
N TYR A 90 -13.78 19.57 -0.41
CA TYR A 90 -12.98 20.45 -1.27
C TYR A 90 -11.88 21.25 -0.54
N PRO A 91 -12.07 21.78 0.68
CA PRO A 91 -11.02 22.50 1.41
C PRO A 91 -9.75 21.66 1.63
N SER A 92 -9.89 20.35 1.84
CA SER A 92 -8.82 19.39 2.09
C SER A 92 -7.95 19.13 0.85
N VAL A 93 -8.54 19.28 -0.34
CA VAL A 93 -7.84 19.15 -1.63
C VAL A 93 -7.00 20.41 -1.92
N ARG A 94 -5.77 20.24 -2.42
CA ARG A 94 -4.94 21.39 -2.83
C ARG A 94 -5.68 22.26 -3.84
N SER A 95 -5.55 23.58 -3.70
CA SER A 95 -6.24 24.56 -4.54
C SER A 95 -6.07 24.32 -6.03
N SER A 96 -4.85 23.98 -6.46
CA SER A 96 -4.51 23.67 -7.86
C SER A 96 -5.20 22.43 -8.43
N ARG A 97 -5.70 21.53 -7.58
CA ARG A 97 -6.36 20.28 -7.99
C ARG A 97 -7.88 20.33 -7.86
N ARG A 98 -8.44 21.28 -7.10
CA ARG A 98 -9.91 21.42 -6.90
C ARG A 98 -10.71 21.54 -8.21
N SER A 99 -10.17 22.23 -9.21
CA SER A 99 -10.83 22.36 -10.53
C SER A 99 -10.92 21.02 -11.26
N SER A 100 -9.87 20.20 -11.22
CA SER A 100 -9.85 18.85 -11.77
C SER A 100 -10.86 17.93 -11.08
N VAL A 101 -10.99 18.02 -9.75
CA VAL A 101 -12.00 17.28 -8.99
C VAL A 101 -13.41 17.66 -9.46
N ARG A 102 -13.74 18.95 -9.48
CA ARG A 102 -15.07 19.42 -9.92
C ARG A 102 -15.39 18.97 -11.34
N LYS A 103 -14.41 19.05 -12.25
CA LYS A 103 -14.56 18.56 -13.62
C LYS A 103 -14.81 17.05 -13.64
N GLY A 104 -14.04 16.28 -12.89
CA GLY A 104 -14.20 14.84 -12.74
C GLY A 104 -15.61 14.48 -12.26
N LEU A 105 -16.07 15.07 -11.16
CA LEU A 105 -17.40 14.81 -10.60
C LEU A 105 -18.56 15.32 -11.47
N LYS A 106 -18.30 16.27 -12.38
CA LYS A 106 -19.28 16.72 -13.37
C LYS A 106 -19.39 15.75 -14.56
N LEU A 107 -18.28 15.15 -14.96
CA LEU A 107 -18.20 14.33 -16.18
C LEU A 107 -18.27 12.82 -15.92
N CYS A 108 -18.01 12.40 -14.68
CA CYS A 108 -17.99 11.01 -14.27
C CYS A 108 -19.08 10.75 -13.24
N GLU A 109 -19.81 9.65 -13.42
CA GLU A 109 -20.58 9.04 -12.35
C GLU A 109 -19.62 8.21 -11.49
N VAL A 110 -19.44 8.58 -10.22
CA VAL A 110 -18.58 7.85 -9.29
C VAL A 110 -19.41 7.03 -8.33
N ARG A 111 -19.18 5.72 -8.27
CA ARG A 111 -19.93 4.83 -7.39
C ARG A 111 -19.18 3.56 -7.04
N ARG A 112 -19.79 2.79 -6.14
CA ARG A 112 -19.40 1.41 -5.83
C ARG A 112 -19.58 0.52 -7.04
N VAL A 113 -18.62 -0.39 -7.23
CA VAL A 113 -18.62 -1.39 -8.30
C VAL A 113 -18.68 -2.76 -7.64
N GLY A 114 -19.72 -3.53 -7.97
CA GLY A 114 -19.87 -4.92 -7.54
C GLY A 114 -18.88 -5.83 -8.26
N ILE A 115 -18.65 -7.03 -7.72
CA ILE A 115 -17.71 -7.98 -8.32
C ILE A 115 -18.13 -8.37 -9.75
N ASP A 116 -19.41 -8.65 -9.99
CA ASP A 116 -19.91 -9.06 -11.32
C ASP A 116 -19.66 -7.99 -12.39
N GLU A 117 -19.87 -6.72 -12.03
CA GLU A 117 -19.59 -5.59 -12.94
C GLU A 117 -18.09 -5.40 -13.15
N LEU A 118 -17.28 -5.57 -12.10
CA LEU A 118 -15.82 -5.48 -12.20
C LEU A 118 -15.24 -6.60 -13.09
N GLU A 119 -15.82 -7.80 -13.05
CA GLU A 119 -15.43 -8.91 -13.93
C GLU A 119 -15.68 -8.58 -15.40
N GLN A 120 -16.80 -7.93 -15.70
CA GLN A 120 -17.19 -7.58 -17.06
C GLN A 120 -16.38 -6.39 -17.61
N LEU A 121 -16.19 -5.34 -16.80
CA LEU A 121 -15.66 -4.05 -17.26
C LEU A 121 -14.20 -3.81 -16.86
N GLY A 122 -13.74 -4.44 -15.78
CA GLY A 122 -12.46 -4.12 -15.14
C GLY A 122 -11.24 -4.55 -15.93
N TYR A 123 -11.31 -5.67 -16.67
CA TYR A 123 -10.16 -6.18 -17.41
C TYR A 123 -9.74 -5.24 -18.56
N GLY A 124 -10.69 -4.63 -19.27
CA GLY A 124 -10.39 -3.68 -20.34
C GLY A 124 -9.61 -2.46 -19.82
N VAL A 125 -10.05 -1.88 -18.71
CA VAL A 125 -9.37 -0.77 -18.04
C VAL A 125 -8.01 -1.21 -17.47
N TYR A 126 -7.95 -2.40 -16.87
CA TYR A 126 -6.70 -2.99 -16.38
C TYR A 126 -5.67 -3.11 -17.50
N GLN A 127 -6.04 -3.71 -18.64
CA GLN A 127 -5.17 -3.91 -19.79
C GLN A 127 -4.74 -2.57 -20.39
N ALA A 128 -5.68 -1.63 -20.61
CA ALA A 128 -5.39 -0.30 -21.15
C ALA A 128 -4.39 0.48 -20.29
N ALA A 129 -4.47 0.35 -18.95
CA ALA A 129 -3.55 1.02 -18.04
C ALA A 129 -2.08 0.62 -18.26
N PHE A 130 -1.80 -0.58 -18.79
CA PHE A 130 -0.43 -1.03 -19.07
C PHE A 130 0.20 -0.30 -20.25
N ALA A 131 -0.57 0.36 -21.12
CA ALA A 131 -0.03 1.18 -22.20
C ALA A 131 0.82 2.36 -21.69
N ARG A 132 0.61 2.78 -20.44
CA ARG A 132 1.40 3.83 -19.77
C ARG A 132 2.58 3.27 -18.96
N TYR A 133 2.64 1.97 -18.76
CA TYR A 133 3.71 1.35 -18.00
C TYR A 133 4.92 1.13 -18.89
N GLY A 134 6.12 1.25 -18.31
CA GLY A 134 7.36 1.22 -19.07
C GLY A 134 7.64 -0.13 -19.76
N PRO A 135 8.69 -0.19 -20.60
CA PRO A 135 9.06 -1.40 -21.34
C PRO A 135 9.20 -2.61 -20.39
N GLY A 136 8.44 -3.67 -20.67
CA GLY A 136 8.44 -4.92 -19.90
C GLY A 136 7.29 -5.08 -18.89
N ALA A 137 6.43 -4.07 -18.72
CA ALA A 137 5.18 -4.26 -18.00
C ALA A 137 4.16 -4.96 -18.91
N VAL A 138 3.86 -6.23 -18.60
CA VAL A 138 2.89 -7.04 -19.33
C VAL A 138 1.69 -7.29 -18.42
N PRO A 139 0.45 -6.99 -18.87
CA PRO A 139 -0.74 -7.32 -18.10
C PRO A 139 -0.85 -8.83 -17.93
N SER A 140 -1.34 -9.27 -16.77
CA SER A 140 -1.77 -10.65 -16.60
C SER A 140 -2.89 -10.98 -17.59
N SER A 141 -3.07 -12.27 -17.90
CA SER A 141 -4.19 -12.71 -18.75
C SER A 141 -5.53 -12.38 -18.08
N GLN A 142 -6.60 -12.37 -18.88
CA GLN A 142 -7.95 -12.11 -18.38
C GLN A 142 -8.35 -13.13 -17.33
N GLU A 143 -8.05 -14.41 -17.55
CA GLU A 143 -8.35 -15.49 -16.61
C GLU A 143 -7.62 -15.29 -15.28
N ALA A 144 -6.34 -14.90 -15.32
CA ALA A 144 -5.55 -14.63 -14.13
C ALA A 144 -6.08 -13.41 -13.36
N TYR A 145 -6.46 -12.34 -14.08
CA TYR A 145 -7.09 -11.15 -13.51
C TYR A 145 -8.42 -11.49 -12.84
N LEU A 146 -9.32 -12.20 -13.53
CA LEU A 146 -10.62 -12.61 -13.01
C LEU A 146 -10.49 -13.50 -11.77
N ALA A 147 -9.58 -14.48 -11.82
CA ALA A 147 -9.28 -15.33 -10.67
C ALA A 147 -8.74 -14.51 -9.49
N GLU A 148 -7.93 -13.48 -9.73
CA GLU A 148 -7.42 -12.61 -8.67
C GLU A 148 -8.52 -11.74 -8.05
N ILE A 149 -9.38 -11.10 -8.84
CA ILE A 149 -10.44 -10.25 -8.29
C ILE A 149 -11.50 -11.07 -7.54
N ARG A 150 -11.86 -12.26 -8.04
CA ARG A 150 -12.77 -13.20 -7.34
C ARG A 150 -12.22 -13.60 -5.98
N ARG A 151 -10.96 -14.06 -5.96
CA ARG A 151 -10.27 -14.39 -4.71
C ARG A 151 -10.23 -13.21 -3.76
N ASN A 152 -9.93 -12.02 -4.26
CA ASN A 152 -9.88 -10.84 -3.39
C ASN A 152 -11.27 -10.46 -2.83
N ALA A 153 -12.34 -10.72 -3.58
CA ALA A 153 -13.72 -10.44 -3.16
C ALA A 153 -14.26 -11.41 -2.09
N GLU A 154 -13.59 -12.54 -1.86
CA GLU A 154 -13.91 -13.45 -0.74
C GLU A 154 -13.74 -12.78 0.63
N TYR A 155 -12.92 -11.73 0.72
CA TYR A 155 -12.83 -10.91 1.92
C TYR A 155 -13.90 -9.82 1.91
N GLY A 156 -14.79 -9.81 2.91
CA GLY A 156 -15.90 -8.84 3.01
C GLY A 156 -15.47 -7.37 3.07
N GLY A 157 -14.24 -7.09 3.55
CA GLY A 157 -13.65 -5.75 3.49
C GLY A 157 -13.02 -5.38 2.15
N ARG A 158 -13.21 -6.17 1.08
CA ARG A 158 -12.75 -5.82 -0.28
C ARG A 158 -13.78 -4.95 -0.96
N GLU A 159 -13.35 -3.76 -1.34
CA GLU A 159 -14.27 -2.69 -1.67
C GLU A 159 -13.80 -1.92 -2.93
N THR A 160 -14.63 -1.81 -3.97
CA THR A 160 -14.22 -1.19 -5.25
C THR A 160 -15.05 0.05 -5.59
N TRP A 161 -14.36 1.11 -6.00
CA TRP A 161 -14.93 2.34 -6.53
C TRP A 161 -14.60 2.48 -8.01
N GLY A 162 -15.54 3.00 -8.80
CA GLY A 162 -15.38 3.24 -10.23
C GLY A 162 -15.89 4.61 -10.65
N ALA A 163 -15.24 5.20 -11.65
CA ALA A 163 -15.74 6.36 -12.38
C ALA A 163 -16.20 5.94 -13.76
N PHE A 164 -17.44 6.27 -14.10
CA PHE A 164 -18.09 5.91 -15.36
C PHE A 164 -18.37 7.14 -16.21
N ILE A 165 -18.20 7.02 -17.52
CA ILE A 165 -18.52 8.05 -18.51
C ILE A 165 -19.46 7.43 -19.54
N GLY A 166 -20.74 7.83 -19.53
CA GLY A 166 -21.74 7.24 -20.42
C GLY A 166 -21.88 5.72 -20.29
N GLY A 167 -21.77 5.20 -19.05
CA GLY A 167 -21.81 3.75 -18.77
C GLY A 167 -20.48 3.00 -18.97
N GLN A 168 -19.47 3.62 -19.60
CA GLN A 168 -18.14 3.01 -19.74
C GLN A 168 -17.29 3.27 -18.49
N LEU A 169 -16.70 2.21 -17.92
CA LEU A 169 -15.76 2.33 -16.79
C LEU A 169 -14.46 3.00 -17.26
N ALA A 170 -14.16 4.19 -16.73
CA ALA A 170 -12.99 4.98 -17.09
C ALA A 170 -11.81 4.78 -16.12
N ALA A 171 -12.11 4.58 -14.84
CA ALA A 171 -11.13 4.28 -13.80
C ALA A 171 -11.76 3.50 -12.66
N TYR A 172 -10.97 2.72 -11.94
CA TYR A 172 -11.37 2.10 -10.70
C TYR A 172 -10.26 2.09 -9.65
N ALA A 173 -10.66 2.02 -8.39
CA ALA A 173 -9.80 1.86 -7.23
C ALA A 173 -10.34 0.74 -6.33
N THR A 174 -9.49 -0.23 -6.00
CA THR A 174 -9.83 -1.33 -5.08
C THR A 174 -9.18 -1.09 -3.72
N CYS A 175 -10.00 -1.15 -2.69
CA CYS A 175 -9.67 -0.89 -1.30
C CYS A 175 -9.71 -2.19 -0.50
N ILE A 176 -8.86 -2.26 0.52
CA ILE A 176 -8.91 -3.25 1.59
C ILE A 176 -9.25 -2.47 2.86
N VAL A 177 -10.45 -2.69 3.38
CA VAL A 177 -10.91 -2.12 4.64
C VAL A 177 -10.59 -3.12 5.74
N VAL A 178 -9.88 -2.68 6.77
CA VAL A 178 -9.56 -3.48 7.96
C VAL A 178 -9.75 -2.58 9.16
N GLU A 179 -10.68 -2.93 10.04
CA GLU A 179 -11.05 -2.13 11.20
C GLU A 179 -11.47 -0.70 10.78
N ASP A 180 -10.73 0.31 11.24
CA ASP A 180 -10.90 1.74 10.92
C ASP A 180 -9.89 2.25 9.88
N MET A 181 -9.13 1.35 9.24
CA MET A 181 -8.15 1.68 8.21
C MET A 181 -8.67 1.28 6.83
N VAL A 182 -8.46 2.15 5.85
CA VAL A 182 -8.70 1.84 4.44
C VAL A 182 -7.40 1.91 3.66
N TYR A 183 -6.95 0.79 3.10
CA TYR A 183 -5.79 0.73 2.21
C TYR A 183 -6.24 0.67 0.74
N VAL A 184 -5.88 1.67 -0.06
CA VAL A 184 -6.13 1.65 -1.49
C VAL A 184 -5.09 0.76 -2.18
N SER A 185 -5.45 -0.52 -2.34
CA SER A 185 -4.53 -1.57 -2.76
C SER A 185 -4.15 -1.54 -4.24
N ALA A 186 -5.04 -1.03 -5.10
CA ALA A 186 -4.75 -0.85 -6.53
C ALA A 186 -5.69 0.19 -7.15
N ALA A 187 -5.17 0.93 -8.12
CA ALA A 187 -5.94 1.84 -8.96
C ALA A 187 -5.54 1.68 -10.43
N LYS A 188 -6.52 1.70 -11.33
CA LYS A 188 -6.34 1.57 -12.78
C LYS A 188 -7.22 2.57 -13.50
N SER A 189 -6.73 3.10 -14.61
CA SER A 189 -7.47 4.05 -15.45
C SER A 189 -7.12 3.84 -16.91
N ASP A 190 -8.14 4.01 -17.76
CA ASP A 190 -7.99 4.01 -19.20
C ASP A 190 -7.31 5.33 -19.63
N PRO A 191 -6.11 5.29 -20.25
CA PRO A 191 -5.42 6.48 -20.74
C PRO A 191 -6.26 7.33 -21.70
N GLY A 192 -7.14 6.72 -22.50
CA GLY A 192 -8.01 7.40 -23.46
C GLY A 192 -9.06 8.28 -22.80
N LEU A 193 -9.43 7.99 -21.55
CA LEU A 193 -10.51 8.67 -20.82
C LEU A 193 -10.00 9.63 -19.74
N LEU A 194 -8.68 9.78 -19.57
CA LEU A 194 -8.08 10.63 -18.54
C LEU A 194 -8.42 12.13 -18.69
N ARG A 195 -8.79 12.57 -19.90
CA ARG A 195 -9.20 13.97 -20.14
C ARG A 195 -10.42 14.37 -19.33
N SER A 196 -11.23 13.42 -18.86
CA SER A 196 -12.40 13.68 -18.01
C SER A 196 -12.09 13.69 -16.52
N ASN A 197 -10.82 13.55 -16.12
CA ASN A 197 -10.38 13.52 -14.71
C ASN A 197 -11.02 12.40 -13.84
N PRO A 198 -11.13 11.14 -14.32
CA PRO A 198 -11.76 10.07 -13.57
C PRO A 198 -10.97 9.68 -12.31
N ASN A 199 -9.64 9.81 -12.32
CA ASN A 199 -8.81 9.51 -11.15
C ASN A 199 -9.07 10.49 -10.01
N GLU A 200 -9.12 11.79 -10.29
CA GLU A 200 -9.49 12.79 -9.28
C GLU A 200 -10.89 12.56 -8.71
N ALA A 201 -11.85 12.18 -9.56
CA ALA A 201 -13.22 11.90 -9.17
C ALA A 201 -13.31 10.69 -8.22
N VAL A 202 -12.70 9.56 -8.59
CA VAL A 202 -12.65 8.33 -7.77
C VAL A 202 -11.97 8.60 -6.43
N TRP A 203 -10.79 9.24 -6.44
CA TRP A 203 -10.05 9.49 -5.20
C TRP A 203 -10.77 10.43 -4.25
N PHE A 204 -11.42 11.47 -4.79
CA PHE A 204 -12.19 12.40 -3.97
C PHE A 204 -13.36 11.71 -3.29
N GLU A 205 -14.21 11.01 -4.05
CA GLU A 205 -15.41 10.40 -3.48
C GLU A 205 -15.10 9.22 -2.56
N LEU A 206 -14.12 8.37 -2.90
CA LEU A 206 -13.74 7.29 -1.98
C LEU A 206 -13.21 7.87 -0.66
N THR A 207 -12.37 8.91 -0.72
CA THR A 207 -11.76 9.50 0.50
C THR A 207 -12.83 10.18 1.35
N ARG A 208 -13.71 10.96 0.71
CA ARG A 208 -14.86 11.58 1.35
C ARG A 208 -15.77 10.55 2.00
N HIS A 209 -16.13 9.49 1.29
CA HIS A 209 -17.00 8.44 1.82
C HIS A 209 -16.41 7.79 3.07
N TYR A 210 -15.15 7.35 3.01
CA TYR A 210 -14.56 6.65 4.15
C TYR A 210 -14.32 7.56 5.35
N LEU A 211 -13.84 8.80 5.14
CA LEU A 211 -13.51 9.68 6.25
C LEU A 211 -14.72 10.44 6.81
N ARG A 212 -15.57 11.00 5.94
CA ARG A 212 -16.71 11.82 6.34
C ARG A 212 -17.96 11.01 6.62
N ASP A 213 -18.32 10.08 5.74
CA ASP A 213 -19.59 9.35 5.90
C ASP A 213 -19.44 8.17 6.86
N ARG A 214 -18.33 7.43 6.74
CA ARG A 214 -18.04 6.24 7.56
C ARG A 214 -17.19 6.51 8.80
N GLN A 215 -16.66 7.72 8.96
CA GLN A 215 -15.84 8.11 10.12
C GLN A 215 -14.64 7.19 10.38
N MET A 216 -14.02 6.67 9.31
CA MET A 216 -12.79 5.88 9.39
C MET A 216 -11.63 6.71 9.97
N ALA A 217 -10.62 6.05 10.53
CA ALA A 217 -9.46 6.73 11.10
C ALA A 217 -8.59 7.37 10.01
N PHE A 218 -8.33 6.65 8.93
CA PHE A 218 -7.63 7.19 7.76
C PHE A 218 -7.81 6.32 6.51
N VAL A 219 -7.56 6.94 5.36
CA VAL A 219 -7.34 6.27 4.07
C VAL A 219 -5.85 6.37 3.72
N THR A 220 -5.24 5.30 3.23
CA THR A 220 -3.82 5.27 2.90
C THR A 220 -3.54 4.60 1.54
N ASP A 221 -2.51 5.11 0.85
CA ASP A 221 -1.89 4.48 -0.33
C ASP A 221 -0.68 3.60 0.07
N GLY A 222 -0.48 3.41 1.38
CA GLY A 222 0.58 2.60 1.96
C GLY A 222 1.81 3.40 2.36
N ALA A 223 2.88 2.65 2.65
CA ALA A 223 4.15 3.20 3.07
C ALA A 223 4.98 3.77 1.90
N ARG A 224 5.99 4.58 2.23
CA ARG A 224 7.00 5.10 1.31
C ARG A 224 7.44 4.03 0.31
N VAL A 225 7.29 4.34 -0.97
CA VAL A 225 7.76 3.45 -2.04
C VAL A 225 9.29 3.37 -1.98
N LEU A 226 9.81 2.16 -1.81
CA LEU A 226 11.26 1.90 -1.78
C LEU A 226 11.88 1.92 -3.19
N ARG A 227 11.08 1.68 -4.23
CA ARG A 227 11.50 1.59 -5.65
C ARG A 227 10.37 1.90 -6.61
N HIS A 228 10.74 2.53 -7.72
CA HIS A 228 9.87 3.07 -8.76
C HIS A 228 9.12 4.31 -8.28
N GLU A 229 9.42 5.44 -8.90
CA GLU A 229 8.56 6.63 -8.80
C GLU A 229 7.27 6.32 -9.55
N THR A 230 6.33 5.69 -8.87
CA THR A 230 4.94 5.82 -9.28
C THR A 230 4.52 7.23 -8.88
N ASN A 231 3.99 8.00 -9.82
CA ASN A 231 3.50 9.36 -9.57
C ASN A 231 2.25 9.39 -8.65
N ILE A 232 1.92 8.26 -8.01
CA ILE A 232 0.76 8.13 -7.13
C ILE A 232 0.96 8.91 -5.83
N GLN A 233 2.14 8.84 -5.18
CA GLN A 233 2.38 9.57 -3.93
C GLN A 233 2.27 11.09 -4.14
N GLY A 234 2.88 11.59 -5.22
CA GLY A 234 2.74 12.99 -5.61
C GLY A 234 1.29 13.36 -5.94
N PHE A 235 0.54 12.48 -6.61
CA PHE A 235 -0.88 12.67 -6.89
C PHE A 235 -1.72 12.75 -5.60
N VAL A 236 -1.63 11.78 -4.70
CA VAL A 236 -2.48 11.75 -3.49
C VAL A 236 -2.14 12.87 -2.51
N GLU A 237 -0.87 13.32 -2.45
CA GLU A 237 -0.50 14.53 -1.70
C GLU A 237 -1.21 15.79 -2.22
N THR A 238 -1.60 15.84 -3.51
CA THR A 238 -2.45 16.92 -4.03
C THR A 238 -3.93 16.76 -3.68
N MET A 239 -4.35 15.57 -3.27
CA MET A 239 -5.69 15.23 -2.82
C MET A 239 -5.85 15.35 -1.30
N GLY A 240 -4.95 16.06 -0.59
CA GLY A 240 -5.08 16.26 0.86
C GLY A 240 -4.47 15.17 1.73
N TYR A 241 -3.72 14.23 1.14
CA TYR A 241 -2.96 13.26 1.90
C TYR A 241 -1.67 13.90 2.43
N ARG A 242 -1.26 13.50 3.62
CA ARG A 242 -0.03 13.92 4.28
C ARG A 242 0.88 12.72 4.56
N ARG A 243 2.13 13.03 4.88
CA ARG A 243 3.07 12.03 5.39
C ARG A 243 2.83 11.85 6.88
N VAL A 244 2.66 10.60 7.28
CA VAL A 244 2.62 10.17 8.68
C VAL A 244 3.93 9.43 8.94
N TYR A 245 4.80 10.01 9.75
CA TYR A 245 6.13 9.46 9.97
C TYR A 245 6.08 8.34 11.01
N CYS A 246 6.69 7.21 10.67
CA CYS A 246 6.61 6.00 11.49
C CYS A 246 8.00 5.35 11.47
N PRO A 247 8.72 5.20 12.60
CA PRO A 247 10.01 4.54 12.61
C PRO A 247 9.91 3.12 12.03
N LEU A 248 10.71 2.82 10.99
CA LEU A 248 10.75 1.50 10.38
C LEU A 248 11.65 0.58 11.20
N ARG A 249 11.13 -0.57 11.58
CA ARG A 249 11.91 -1.69 12.09
C ARG A 249 12.03 -2.78 11.05
N LEU A 250 13.17 -3.46 11.08
CA LEU A 250 13.51 -4.48 10.10
C LEU A 250 14.38 -5.55 10.74
N GLU A 251 13.97 -6.80 10.58
CA GLU A 251 14.76 -7.99 10.91
C GLU A 251 14.95 -8.81 9.63
N THR A 252 16.14 -9.37 9.42
CA THR A 252 16.45 -10.22 8.25
C THR A 252 16.86 -11.61 8.68
N GLY A 253 16.67 -12.60 7.80
CA GLY A 253 17.26 -13.92 7.98
C GLY A 253 18.79 -13.85 7.96
N SER A 254 19.46 -14.73 8.71
CA SER A 254 20.93 -14.67 8.90
C SER A 254 21.73 -14.67 7.60
N CYS A 255 21.33 -15.46 6.60
CA CYS A 255 22.00 -15.48 5.28
C CYS A 255 21.84 -14.16 4.53
N VAL A 256 20.67 -13.54 4.64
CA VAL A 256 20.36 -12.25 4.00
C VAL A 256 21.14 -11.13 4.69
N ALA A 257 21.20 -11.16 6.02
CA ALA A 257 22.02 -10.24 6.80
C ALA A 257 23.51 -10.32 6.40
N ALA A 258 24.05 -11.54 6.26
CA ALA A 258 25.41 -11.77 5.81
C ALA A 258 25.64 -11.24 4.39
N ALA A 259 24.73 -11.55 3.45
CA ALA A 259 24.82 -11.07 2.07
C ALA A 259 24.84 -9.54 1.98
N ILE A 260 23.99 -8.84 2.75
CA ILE A 260 23.97 -7.37 2.79
C ILE A 260 25.28 -6.84 3.37
N ARG A 261 25.79 -7.40 4.47
CA ARG A 261 27.07 -7.00 5.09
C ARG A 261 28.26 -7.19 4.15
N LEU A 262 28.27 -8.26 3.36
CA LEU A 262 29.31 -8.55 2.37
C LEU A 262 29.17 -7.73 1.07
N GLY A 263 28.21 -6.80 1.01
CA GLY A 263 28.03 -5.91 -0.12
C GLY A 263 27.44 -6.59 -1.35
N ALA A 264 26.48 -7.51 -1.16
CA ALA A 264 25.79 -8.22 -2.26
C ALA A 264 25.29 -7.27 -3.37
N ARG A 265 24.84 -6.05 -3.01
CA ARG A 265 24.48 -5.01 -3.98
C ARG A 265 25.65 -4.61 -4.89
N ARG A 266 26.83 -4.38 -4.32
CA ARG A 266 28.04 -4.01 -5.06
C ARG A 266 28.46 -5.13 -5.99
N TRP A 267 28.49 -6.36 -5.49
CA TRP A 267 28.82 -7.55 -6.29
C TRP A 267 27.81 -7.80 -7.40
N ALA A 268 26.51 -7.71 -7.13
CA ALA A 268 25.48 -7.93 -8.14
C ALA A 268 25.55 -6.91 -9.29
N ARG A 269 25.92 -5.66 -9.00
CA ARG A 269 26.20 -4.64 -10.02
C ARG A 269 27.47 -4.95 -10.80
N MET A 270 28.56 -5.29 -10.11
CA MET A 270 29.85 -5.60 -10.73
C MET A 270 29.77 -6.81 -11.67
N LEU A 271 29.02 -7.83 -11.29
CA LEU A 271 28.76 -9.03 -12.09
C LEU A 271 27.71 -8.82 -13.20
N GLY A 272 27.21 -7.60 -13.38
CA GLY A 272 26.24 -7.29 -14.43
C GLY A 272 24.91 -8.02 -14.28
N MET A 273 24.51 -8.42 -13.05
CA MET A 273 23.27 -9.19 -12.82
C MET A 273 22.02 -8.44 -13.30
N GLY A 274 22.07 -7.12 -13.44
CA GLY A 274 20.98 -6.33 -14.01
C GLY A 274 20.62 -6.72 -15.44
N ARG A 275 21.54 -7.35 -16.19
CA ARG A 275 21.30 -7.79 -17.58
C ARG A 275 20.49 -9.09 -17.67
N TRP A 276 20.60 -9.97 -16.67
CA TRP A 276 20.05 -11.33 -16.72
C TRP A 276 19.07 -11.67 -15.58
N ARG A 277 19.14 -10.91 -14.47
CA ARG A 277 18.34 -11.11 -13.24
C ARG A 277 17.92 -9.77 -12.62
N ARG A 278 17.35 -8.89 -13.45
CA ARG A 278 16.91 -7.55 -13.08
C ARG A 278 16.00 -7.54 -11.84
N SER A 279 14.98 -8.40 -11.79
CA SER A 279 14.03 -8.48 -10.67
C SER A 279 14.70 -8.88 -9.34
N LEU A 280 15.70 -9.76 -9.37
CA LEU A 280 16.44 -10.17 -8.18
C LEU A 280 17.34 -9.04 -7.68
N LEU A 281 18.05 -8.36 -8.59
CA LEU A 281 18.84 -7.18 -8.25
C LEU A 281 17.94 -6.10 -7.62
N GLU A 282 16.76 -5.88 -8.20
CA GLU A 282 15.80 -4.91 -7.67
C GLU A 282 15.34 -5.27 -6.25
N ARG A 283 15.08 -6.55 -5.96
CA ARG A 283 14.72 -7.02 -4.61
C ARG A 283 15.86 -6.84 -3.61
N ILE A 284 17.10 -7.14 -4.01
CA ILE A 284 18.30 -6.98 -3.16
C ILE A 284 18.47 -5.51 -2.80
N GLU A 285 18.44 -4.64 -3.78
CA GLU A 285 18.69 -3.23 -3.54
C GLU A 285 17.52 -2.56 -2.78
N ALA A 286 16.26 -3.01 -2.94
CA ALA A 286 15.13 -2.53 -2.12
C ALA A 286 15.32 -2.88 -0.65
N LEU A 287 15.82 -4.09 -0.38
CA LEU A 287 16.07 -4.56 0.96
C LEU A 287 17.27 -3.84 1.60
N ASP A 288 18.33 -3.57 0.83
CA ASP A 288 19.48 -2.76 1.25
C ASP A 288 19.03 -1.35 1.66
N THR A 289 18.21 -0.69 0.84
CA THR A 289 17.61 0.62 1.17
C THR A 289 16.79 0.56 2.44
N ALA A 290 15.92 -0.44 2.60
CA ALA A 290 15.11 -0.61 3.80
C ALA A 290 15.98 -0.84 5.05
N CYS A 291 17.07 -1.60 4.93
CA CYS A 291 18.04 -1.80 6.02
C CYS A 291 18.73 -0.49 6.41
N GLY A 292 19.10 0.34 5.42
CA GLY A 292 19.65 1.68 5.66
C GLY A 292 18.68 2.56 6.44
N ILE A 293 17.42 2.65 5.98
CA ILE A 293 16.36 3.42 6.65
C ILE A 293 16.14 2.93 8.08
N ALA A 294 16.00 1.62 8.29
CA ALA A 294 15.77 1.05 9.62
C ALA A 294 16.94 1.31 10.59
N ARG A 295 18.18 1.37 10.11
CA ARG A 295 19.35 1.74 10.93
C ARG A 295 19.28 3.20 11.38
N VAL A 296 18.90 4.11 10.49
CA VAL A 296 18.70 5.54 10.83
C VAL A 296 17.59 5.68 11.86
N CYS A 297 16.41 5.08 11.63
CA CYS A 297 15.32 5.07 12.60
C CYS A 297 15.71 4.46 13.97
N ALA A 298 16.67 3.53 14.02
CA ALA A 298 17.16 2.94 15.27
C ALA A 298 18.26 3.76 15.96
N ALA A 299 18.91 4.68 15.25
CA ALA A 299 19.85 5.63 15.81
C ALA A 299 19.08 6.81 16.44
N ASP A 300 18.10 7.35 15.73
CA ASP A 300 17.29 8.48 16.19
C ASP A 300 16.50 8.14 17.45
N PHE A 301 15.98 6.91 17.57
CA PHE A 301 15.25 6.45 18.75
C PHE A 301 16.15 6.17 19.98
N ARG A 302 17.47 6.08 19.79
CA ARG A 302 18.44 5.90 20.88
C ARG A 302 18.91 7.21 21.51
N GLN A 303 18.43 8.35 21.01
CA GLN A 303 18.52 9.62 21.71
C GLN A 303 17.16 9.92 22.37
N PRO A 304 16.88 9.37 23.56
CA PRO A 304 15.84 9.95 24.40
C PRO A 304 16.31 11.35 24.85
N GLU A 305 15.37 12.27 24.92
CA GLU A 305 15.54 13.66 25.39
C GLU A 305 16.54 13.77 26.54
N GLY A 306 17.57 14.62 26.36
CA GLY A 306 18.60 14.80 27.37
C GLY A 306 19.66 15.83 27.01
N SER A 307 19.28 17.10 26.87
CA SER A 307 20.04 18.26 27.39
C SER A 307 19.26 19.57 27.14
N SER A 308 18.18 19.76 27.89
CA SER A 308 17.74 21.10 28.26
C SER A 308 18.11 21.29 29.73
N THR A 309 19.38 21.62 29.94
CA THR A 309 19.90 22.19 31.18
C THR A 309 20.95 23.21 30.78
N GLU A 310 20.47 24.44 30.59
CA GLU A 310 20.95 25.72 31.12
C GLU A 310 20.53 26.88 30.19
#